data_AF-A0A849S994-F1
#
_entry.id   AF-A0A849S994-F1
#
_cell.length_a   1.000
_cell.length_b   1.000
_cell.length_c   1.000
_cell.angle_alpha   90.00
_cell.angle_beta   90.00
_cell.angle_gamma   90.00
#
_symmetry.space_group_name_H-M   'P 1'
#
loop_
_entity.id
_entity.type
_entity.pdbx_description
1 polymer ?
#
loop_
_entity_poly.entity_id
_entity_poly.type
_entity_poly.pdbx_seq_one_letter_code
_entity_poly.pdbx_strand_id
1 'polypeptide(L)'
;MNINQSALILALAGLLSYSNASMAFLKASPCGKGAGNVLDEAKCVGRTADSMPGADEDYFKDMDYGITKNPEAVAKTLAPFVPGITPEAAVKAAAIGRNNWIVWTAGNDRFWNKLGYESRGNLDFLKTLSNHPILKFSRSNRWNYLGLVNEPCFSKPTKGREDRYGLWLDVRSSDCPADPFENEKKYPGVKIGARGKNIPVGSFYGYATGIVGVRLFPNPDFDEKAQKAWDPERYYTDPSYYNNKNLVRPYRVGMSCGFCHVGPNPTNPPLDPENPKWENLNSNPGAQYFWIDRIFTWDADKTSFPYQLFGTSRPGALDTSLVSTDYINNPRTMNAVYSLAARLTNAKKFSTEKLAGGGLDNKQLNDYVPAGTPLTEFYKAPDTVWTPHVLKDGSDSV
;
A
#
# COMPACT_ATOMS: atom_id res chain seq x y z
N MET A 1 -7.50 -25.77 -76.41
CA MET A 1 -8.71 -25.01 -76.01
C MET A 1 -8.79 -25.11 -74.50
N ASN A 2 -8.14 -24.22 -73.75
CA ASN A 2 -8.64 -22.93 -73.26
C ASN A 2 -9.94 -23.01 -72.45
N ILE A 3 -9.96 -22.28 -71.32
CA ILE A 3 -10.91 -22.22 -70.18
C ILE A 3 -10.32 -22.96 -68.96
N ASN A 4 -9.93 -22.35 -67.83
CA ASN A 4 -10.02 -20.96 -67.40
C ASN A 4 -8.97 -20.70 -66.28
N GLN A 5 -7.99 -19.84 -66.54
CA GLN A 5 -7.00 -19.34 -65.56
C GLN A 5 -7.58 -18.30 -64.58
N SER A 6 -8.89 -18.09 -64.56
CA SER A 6 -9.55 -17.03 -63.78
C SER A 6 -9.93 -17.42 -62.35
N ALA A 7 -9.84 -18.70 -61.97
CA ALA A 7 -10.22 -19.14 -60.62
C ALA A 7 -9.05 -19.09 -59.60
N LEU A 8 -7.80 -19.04 -60.07
CA LEU A 8 -6.62 -19.08 -59.18
C LEU A 8 -6.13 -17.68 -58.75
N ILE A 9 -6.57 -16.62 -59.41
CA ILE A 9 -6.17 -15.24 -59.11
C ILE A 9 -7.06 -14.58 -58.04
N LEU A 10 -8.33 -15.02 -57.90
CA LEU A 10 -9.21 -14.53 -56.82
C LEU A 10 -8.89 -15.15 -55.44
N ALA A 11 -8.24 -16.31 -55.39
CA ALA A 11 -7.86 -16.94 -54.13
C ALA A 11 -6.56 -16.36 -53.51
N LEU A 12 -5.68 -15.76 -54.33
CA LEU A 12 -4.46 -15.08 -53.85
C LEU A 12 -4.66 -13.59 -53.55
N ALA A 13 -5.68 -12.93 -54.13
CA ALA A 13 -6.01 -11.54 -53.81
C ALA A 13 -6.80 -11.38 -52.49
N GLY A 14 -7.38 -12.46 -51.97
CA GLY A 14 -8.08 -12.47 -50.67
C GLY A 14 -7.19 -12.68 -49.44
N LEU A 15 -5.90 -12.97 -49.63
CA LEU A 15 -4.93 -13.24 -48.56
C LEU A 15 -3.92 -12.11 -48.34
N LEU A 16 -4.03 -11.00 -49.08
CA LEU A 16 -3.13 -9.83 -48.97
C LEU A 16 -3.83 -8.54 -48.49
N SER A 17 -5.09 -8.62 -48.07
CA SER A 17 -5.86 -7.47 -47.56
C SER A 17 -6.26 -7.57 -46.08
N TYR A 18 -5.82 -8.61 -45.36
CA TYR A 18 -5.91 -8.72 -43.90
C TYR A 18 -4.54 -8.56 -43.21
N SER A 19 -3.76 -7.55 -43.62
CA SER A 19 -2.54 -7.16 -42.91
C SER A 19 -2.58 -5.69 -42.52
N ASN A 20 -3.64 -5.29 -41.81
CA ASN A 20 -3.67 -4.07 -40.98
C ASN A 20 -4.73 -4.17 -39.88
N ALA A 21 -5.04 -5.39 -39.41
CA ALA A 21 -5.57 -5.53 -38.06
C ALA A 21 -4.39 -5.22 -37.14
N SER A 22 -4.43 -4.03 -36.54
CA SER A 22 -3.50 -3.56 -35.53
C SER A 22 -3.23 -4.68 -34.54
N MET A 23 -2.12 -5.41 -34.75
CA MET A 23 -1.39 -6.04 -33.66
C MET A 23 -0.97 -4.87 -32.79
N ALA A 24 -1.85 -4.49 -31.87
CA ALA A 24 -1.44 -3.88 -30.64
C ALA A 24 -0.46 -4.89 -30.03
N PHE A 25 0.82 -4.74 -30.38
CA PHE A 25 1.90 -5.30 -29.61
C PHE A 25 1.57 -4.91 -28.19
N LEU A 26 1.17 -5.90 -27.39
CA LEU A 26 1.31 -5.86 -25.94
C LEU A 26 2.78 -5.50 -25.74
N LYS A 27 3.08 -4.20 -25.67
CA LYS A 27 4.42 -3.73 -25.37
C LYS A 27 4.76 -4.42 -24.07
N ALA A 28 5.71 -5.34 -24.13
CA ALA A 28 6.23 -6.00 -22.95
C ALA A 28 6.48 -4.91 -21.90
N SER A 29 5.99 -5.13 -20.67
CA SER A 29 6.14 -4.16 -19.61
C SER A 29 7.62 -3.71 -19.56
N PRO A 30 7.91 -2.40 -19.59
CA PRO A 30 9.29 -1.91 -19.55
C PRO A 30 10.02 -2.31 -18.25
N CYS A 31 9.27 -2.88 -17.30
CA CYS A 31 9.72 -3.28 -15.98
C CYS A 31 10.33 -4.68 -15.90
N GLY A 32 10.55 -5.38 -17.01
CA GLY A 32 11.10 -6.72 -16.99
C GLY A 32 10.08 -7.80 -16.57
N LYS A 33 10.56 -9.04 -16.46
CA LYS A 33 9.75 -10.24 -16.20
C LYS A 33 10.56 -11.29 -15.43
N GLY A 34 9.87 -12.13 -14.65
CA GLY A 34 10.48 -13.19 -13.85
C GLY A 34 10.88 -12.74 -12.44
N ALA A 35 10.91 -13.67 -11.49
CA ALA A 35 11.31 -13.37 -10.11
C ALA A 35 12.73 -12.76 -10.07
N GLY A 36 12.93 -11.74 -9.23
CA GLY A 36 14.20 -11.00 -9.10
C GLY A 36 14.57 -10.07 -10.27
N ASN A 37 13.85 -10.13 -11.39
CA ASN A 37 14.17 -9.37 -12.61
C ASN A 37 13.12 -8.28 -12.94
N VAL A 38 12.14 -8.09 -12.05
CA VAL A 38 11.08 -7.10 -12.23
C VAL A 38 11.45 -5.84 -11.46
N LEU A 39 11.60 -4.73 -12.19
CA LEU A 39 11.79 -3.41 -11.62
C LEU A 39 10.46 -2.84 -11.10
N ASP A 40 10.53 -2.01 -10.07
CA ASP A 40 9.40 -1.16 -9.68
C ASP A 40 9.15 -0.09 -10.76
N GLU A 41 7.90 0.38 -10.87
CA GLU A 41 7.48 1.29 -11.94
C GLU A 41 8.31 2.57 -12.02
N ALA A 42 8.82 3.07 -10.88
CA ALA A 42 9.64 4.27 -10.85
C ALA A 42 11.02 4.00 -11.50
N LYS A 43 11.67 2.89 -11.16
CA LYS A 43 12.91 2.45 -11.82
C LYS A 43 12.71 2.19 -13.31
N CYS A 44 11.57 1.64 -13.73
CA CYS A 44 11.30 1.37 -15.16
C CYS A 44 11.33 2.62 -16.04
N VAL A 45 11.02 3.79 -15.46
CA VAL A 45 11.02 5.07 -16.16
C VAL A 45 12.21 5.96 -15.75
N GLY A 46 13.23 5.38 -15.12
CA GLY A 46 14.48 6.05 -14.80
C GLY A 46 14.40 7.01 -13.62
N ARG A 47 13.42 6.88 -12.73
CA ARG A 47 13.40 7.67 -11.49
C ARG A 47 14.39 7.12 -10.46
N THR A 48 14.99 8.03 -9.71
CA THR A 48 15.91 7.76 -8.61
C THR A 48 15.27 8.11 -7.27
N ALA A 49 15.87 7.64 -6.17
CA ALA A 49 15.44 7.99 -4.81
C ALA A 49 15.41 9.51 -4.57
N ASP A 50 16.35 10.26 -5.14
CA ASP A 50 16.39 11.74 -5.04
C ASP A 50 15.16 12.41 -5.64
N SER A 51 14.52 11.77 -6.62
CA SER A 51 13.27 12.27 -7.22
C SER A 51 12.02 11.94 -6.41
N MET A 52 12.16 11.20 -5.30
CA MET A 52 11.07 10.71 -4.45
C MET A 52 11.35 11.01 -2.97
N PRO A 53 11.50 12.30 -2.59
CA PRO A 53 11.84 12.67 -1.22
C PRO A 53 10.71 12.31 -0.25
N GLY A 54 11.09 11.94 0.98
CA GLY A 54 10.12 11.72 2.05
C GLY A 54 9.32 12.99 2.37
N ALA A 55 8.02 12.83 2.65
CA ALA A 55 7.14 13.94 2.99
C ALA A 55 7.48 14.54 4.35
N ASP A 56 7.72 15.85 4.41
CA ASP A 56 8.18 16.56 5.60
C ASP A 56 7.11 17.40 6.31
N GLU A 57 5.86 17.33 5.85
CA GLU A 57 4.71 17.89 6.55
C GLU A 57 4.45 17.11 7.84
N ASP A 58 4.43 17.80 8.99
CA ASP A 58 3.99 17.20 10.25
C ASP A 58 2.45 17.13 10.33
N TYR A 59 1.85 16.42 9.36
CA TYR A 59 0.40 16.31 9.20
C TYR A 59 -0.24 15.53 10.35
N PHE A 60 0.43 14.46 10.80
CA PHE A 60 -0.01 13.59 11.89
C PHE A 60 0.52 14.05 13.26
N LYS A 61 0.81 15.34 13.46
CA LYS A 61 1.41 15.88 14.69
C LYS A 61 0.60 15.66 15.97
N ASP A 62 -0.68 15.33 15.85
CA ASP A 62 -1.56 15.06 16.99
C ASP A 62 -1.51 13.59 17.42
N MET A 63 -1.08 12.69 16.54
CA MET A 63 -0.86 11.28 16.87
C MET A 63 0.34 11.12 17.81
N ASP A 64 0.52 9.91 18.35
CA ASP A 64 1.72 9.53 19.12
C ASP A 64 2.00 10.49 20.29
N TYR A 65 0.94 10.85 21.02
CA TYR A 65 0.97 11.79 22.15
C TYR A 65 1.42 13.22 21.79
N GLY A 66 1.38 13.56 20.51
CA GLY A 66 1.80 14.86 20.01
C GLY A 66 3.29 15.12 20.20
N ILE A 67 4.13 14.08 20.16
CA ILE A 67 5.56 14.18 20.48
C ILE A 67 6.29 15.27 19.68
N THR A 68 5.91 15.49 18.41
CA THR A 68 6.53 16.50 17.54
C THR A 68 6.12 17.94 17.85
N LYS A 69 5.12 18.14 18.73
CA LYS A 69 4.75 19.48 19.23
C LYS A 69 5.76 20.06 20.23
N ASN A 70 6.70 19.25 20.73
CA ASN A 70 7.79 19.67 21.61
C ASN A 70 9.15 19.34 20.95
N PRO A 71 9.66 20.24 20.09
CA PRO A 71 10.89 20.00 19.33
C PRO A 71 12.10 19.65 20.20
N GLU A 72 12.25 20.31 21.34
CA GLU A 72 13.34 20.10 22.29
C GLU A 72 13.29 18.70 22.90
N ALA A 73 12.10 18.19 23.22
CA ALA A 73 11.92 16.84 23.73
C ALA A 73 12.26 15.79 22.66
N VAL A 74 11.88 16.02 21.39
CA VAL A 74 12.26 15.12 20.28
C VAL A 74 13.77 15.09 20.12
N ALA A 75 14.43 16.25 20.04
CA ALA A 75 15.89 16.32 19.92
C ALA A 75 16.58 15.64 21.09
N LYS A 76 16.14 15.87 22.33
CA LYS A 76 16.67 15.20 23.52
C LYS A 76 16.53 13.68 23.44
N THR A 77 15.41 13.19 22.92
CA THR A 77 15.14 11.75 22.75
C THR A 77 16.06 11.13 21.68
N LEU A 78 16.36 11.87 20.61
CA LEU A 78 17.20 11.38 19.51
C LEU A 78 18.70 11.60 19.71
N ALA A 79 19.11 12.54 20.57
CA ALA A 79 20.51 12.89 20.81
C ALA A 79 21.43 11.70 21.13
N PRO A 80 21.00 10.65 21.87
CA PRO A 80 21.84 9.46 22.11
C PRO A 80 22.14 8.64 20.85
N PHE A 81 21.37 8.82 19.77
CA PHE A 81 21.50 8.09 18.51
C PHE A 81 22.05 8.97 17.38
N VAL A 82 21.72 10.27 17.41
CA VAL A 82 22.14 11.27 16.43
C VAL A 82 22.66 12.50 17.19
N PRO A 83 23.92 12.46 17.69
CA PRO A 83 24.48 13.56 18.46
C PRO A 83 24.48 14.88 17.67
N GLY A 84 24.07 15.97 18.33
CA GLY A 84 24.04 17.31 17.73
C GLY A 84 22.82 17.60 16.84
N ILE A 85 21.83 16.71 16.77
CA ILE A 85 20.58 16.99 16.04
C ILE A 85 19.86 18.20 16.65
N THR A 86 19.47 19.17 15.82
CA THR A 86 18.71 20.34 16.28
C THR A 86 17.24 19.97 16.52
N PRO A 87 16.50 20.73 17.34
CA PRO A 87 15.05 20.55 17.52
C PRO A 87 14.27 20.50 16.20
N GLU A 88 14.59 21.38 15.25
CA GLU A 88 13.92 21.46 13.94
C GLU A 88 14.23 20.23 13.09
N ALA A 89 15.50 19.82 13.04
CA ALA A 89 15.92 18.63 12.30
C ALA A 89 15.31 17.35 12.90
N ALA A 90 15.18 17.29 14.23
CA ALA A 90 14.57 16.18 14.96
C ALA A 90 13.08 16.04 14.63
N VAL A 91 12.32 17.15 14.65
CA VAL A 91 10.90 17.16 14.26
C VAL A 91 10.74 16.77 12.79
N LYS A 92 11.57 17.34 11.90
CA LYS A 92 11.53 17.00 10.48
C LYS A 92 11.77 15.51 10.23
N ALA A 93 12.80 14.93 10.86
CA ALA A 93 13.10 13.50 10.74
C ALA A 93 11.97 12.62 11.27
N ALA A 94 11.39 12.99 12.42
CA ALA A 94 10.25 12.30 13.00
C ALA A 94 9.01 12.36 12.10
N ALA A 95 8.71 13.53 11.51
CA ALA A 95 7.60 13.70 10.57
C ALA A 95 7.79 12.84 9.31
N ILE A 96 8.97 12.86 8.70
CA ILE A 96 9.28 12.03 7.52
C ILE A 96 9.11 10.53 7.84
N GLY A 97 9.66 10.08 8.98
CA GLY A 97 9.52 8.69 9.42
C GLY A 97 8.06 8.29 9.64
N ARG A 98 7.29 9.13 10.34
CA ARG A 98 5.86 8.89 10.61
C ARG A 98 5.04 8.89 9.32
N ASN A 99 5.29 9.82 8.41
CA ASN A 99 4.61 9.87 7.11
C ASN A 99 4.93 8.62 6.28
N ASN A 100 6.20 8.21 6.22
CA ASN A 100 6.55 6.98 5.53
C ASN A 100 5.87 5.76 6.15
N TRP A 101 5.81 5.67 7.48
CA TRP A 101 5.11 4.59 8.16
C TRP A 101 3.61 4.56 7.87
N ILE A 102 2.95 5.72 7.88
CA ILE A 102 1.49 5.82 7.83
C ILE A 102 0.95 5.87 6.39
N VAL A 103 1.67 6.44 5.40
CA VAL A 103 1.11 6.64 4.05
C VAL A 103 1.95 6.10 2.89
N TRP A 104 3.23 5.77 3.09
CA TRP A 104 4.05 5.26 2.00
C TRP A 104 3.73 3.79 1.71
N THR A 105 3.28 3.51 0.49
CA THR A 105 2.92 2.15 0.04
C THR A 105 4.03 1.46 -0.75
N ALA A 106 5.11 2.18 -1.06
CA ALA A 106 6.25 1.70 -1.83
C ALA A 106 5.88 0.99 -3.15
N GLY A 107 4.80 1.43 -3.82
CA GLY A 107 4.35 0.84 -5.08
C GLY A 107 3.75 -0.57 -4.97
N ASN A 108 3.39 -1.02 -3.76
CA ASN A 108 2.78 -2.33 -3.56
C ASN A 108 1.36 -2.45 -4.13
N ASP A 109 0.78 -1.34 -4.61
CA ASP A 109 -0.52 -1.31 -5.31
C ASP A 109 -0.53 -2.22 -6.54
N ARG A 110 0.62 -2.37 -7.22
CA ARG A 110 0.77 -3.32 -8.32
C ARG A 110 0.63 -4.78 -7.86
N PHE A 111 1.23 -5.12 -6.72
CA PHE A 111 1.17 -6.46 -6.14
C PHE A 111 -0.27 -6.80 -5.74
N TRP A 112 -0.92 -5.92 -4.99
CA TRP A 112 -2.30 -6.12 -4.52
C TRP A 112 -3.31 -6.16 -5.68
N ASN A 113 -3.11 -5.32 -6.71
CA ASN A 113 -3.93 -5.38 -7.91
C ASN A 113 -3.79 -6.74 -8.61
N LYS A 114 -2.57 -7.27 -8.74
CA LYS A 114 -2.34 -8.60 -9.32
C LYS A 114 -3.01 -9.70 -8.50
N LEU A 115 -2.85 -9.69 -7.17
CA LEU A 115 -3.51 -10.67 -6.31
C LEU A 115 -5.04 -10.65 -6.44
N GLY A 116 -5.64 -9.47 -6.68
CA GLY A 116 -7.08 -9.39 -6.92
C GLY A 116 -7.54 -10.19 -8.15
N TYR A 117 -6.74 -10.22 -9.22
CA TYR A 117 -7.03 -11.04 -10.40
C TYR A 117 -6.74 -12.53 -10.16
N GLU A 118 -5.60 -12.86 -9.57
CA GLU A 118 -5.18 -14.25 -9.34
C GLU A 118 -6.07 -14.98 -8.33
N SER A 119 -6.63 -14.23 -7.37
CA SER A 119 -7.59 -14.75 -6.39
C SER A 119 -9.02 -14.91 -6.94
N ARG A 120 -9.22 -14.69 -8.25
CA ARG A 120 -10.51 -14.81 -8.95
C ARG A 120 -11.65 -14.01 -8.29
N GLY A 121 -11.33 -12.81 -7.80
CA GLY A 121 -12.32 -11.90 -7.22
C GLY A 121 -12.54 -12.07 -5.72
N ASN A 122 -11.87 -13.01 -5.04
CA ASN A 122 -11.92 -13.09 -3.58
C ASN A 122 -11.34 -11.82 -2.94
N LEU A 123 -10.16 -11.38 -3.39
CA LEU A 123 -9.54 -10.14 -2.95
C LEU A 123 -9.95 -8.99 -3.88
N ASP A 124 -10.65 -7.99 -3.33
CA ASP A 124 -10.92 -6.75 -4.06
C ASP A 124 -10.95 -5.54 -3.13
N PHE A 125 -9.78 -4.91 -2.94
CA PHE A 125 -9.69 -3.78 -2.03
C PHE A 125 -10.54 -2.57 -2.42
N LEU A 126 -10.85 -2.36 -3.71
CA LEU A 126 -11.77 -1.30 -4.11
C LEU A 126 -13.20 -1.54 -3.58
N LYS A 127 -13.60 -2.79 -3.37
CA LYS A 127 -14.85 -3.14 -2.67
C LYS A 127 -14.67 -3.04 -1.16
N THR A 128 -13.55 -3.48 -0.59
CA THR A 128 -13.24 -3.37 0.85
C THR A 128 -13.28 -1.93 1.37
N LEU A 129 -12.89 -0.94 0.56
CA LEU A 129 -12.92 0.47 0.93
C LEU A 129 -14.23 1.20 0.58
N SER A 130 -15.17 0.52 -0.08
CA SER A 130 -16.38 1.12 -0.64
C SER A 130 -17.46 1.38 0.43
N ASN A 131 -18.41 2.24 0.08
CA ASN A 131 -19.64 2.52 0.80
C ASN A 131 -20.90 2.05 0.05
N HIS A 132 -20.73 1.27 -1.02
CA HIS A 132 -21.84 0.84 -1.86
C HIS A 132 -22.92 0.11 -1.01
N PRO A 133 -24.22 0.45 -1.14
CA PRO A 133 -25.28 -0.07 -0.27
C PRO A 133 -25.44 -1.60 -0.26
N ILE A 134 -24.97 -2.29 -1.30
CA ILE A 134 -25.01 -3.76 -1.38
C ILE A 134 -24.01 -4.45 -0.43
N LEU A 135 -23.00 -3.72 0.05
CA LEU A 135 -21.95 -4.26 0.90
C LEU A 135 -22.40 -4.28 2.37
N LYS A 136 -21.85 -5.21 3.14
CA LYS A 136 -22.16 -5.40 4.57
C LYS A 136 -21.57 -4.32 5.47
N PHE A 137 -20.69 -3.50 4.92
CA PHE A 137 -19.96 -2.46 5.61
C PHE A 137 -19.96 -1.16 4.80
N SER A 138 -19.71 -0.06 5.49
CA SER A 138 -19.45 1.27 4.96
C SER A 138 -18.60 2.03 5.98
N ARG A 139 -18.25 3.29 5.70
CA ARG A 139 -17.56 4.15 6.68
C ARG A 139 -18.27 4.19 8.04
N SER A 140 -19.59 4.03 8.07
CA SER A 140 -20.38 4.11 9.31
C SER A 140 -20.25 2.92 10.26
N ASN A 141 -19.70 1.79 9.80
CA ASN A 141 -19.60 0.57 10.61
C ASN A 141 -18.34 -0.27 10.32
N ARG A 142 -17.39 0.23 9.51
CA ARG A 142 -16.23 -0.57 9.08
C ARG A 142 -15.23 -0.79 10.20
N TRP A 143 -15.21 0.06 11.23
CA TRP A 143 -14.43 -0.26 12.43
C TRP A 143 -14.98 -1.53 13.08
N ASN A 144 -16.28 -1.60 13.33
CA ASN A 144 -16.88 -2.78 13.97
C ASN A 144 -16.89 -4.02 13.07
N TYR A 145 -17.12 -3.85 11.76
CA TYR A 145 -17.23 -4.96 10.83
C TYR A 145 -15.87 -5.47 10.34
N LEU A 146 -14.96 -4.58 9.93
CA LEU A 146 -13.66 -4.93 9.36
C LEU A 146 -12.50 -4.72 10.34
N GLY A 147 -12.64 -3.89 11.36
CA GLY A 147 -11.52 -3.48 12.20
C GLY A 147 -10.65 -2.37 11.60
N LEU A 148 -11.17 -1.66 10.59
CA LEU A 148 -10.43 -0.63 9.88
C LEU A 148 -10.63 0.74 10.52
N VAL A 149 -9.54 1.50 10.64
CA VAL A 149 -9.55 2.86 11.18
C VAL A 149 -9.97 3.84 10.09
N ASN A 150 -11.07 4.57 10.33
CA ASN A 150 -11.43 5.69 9.47
C ASN A 150 -10.43 6.84 9.61
N GLU A 151 -10.04 7.43 8.49
CA GLU A 151 -9.25 8.65 8.48
C GLU A 151 -10.13 9.83 8.94
N PRO A 152 -9.68 10.64 9.93
CA PRO A 152 -10.32 11.91 10.25
C PRO A 152 -10.49 12.79 8.99
N CYS A 153 -11.44 13.73 9.01
CA CYS A 153 -11.75 14.61 7.87
C CYS A 153 -12.46 13.98 6.67
N PHE A 154 -12.86 12.70 6.74
CA PHE A 154 -13.67 12.08 5.69
C PHE A 154 -15.11 11.87 6.13
N SER A 155 -16.03 11.87 5.17
CA SER A 155 -17.44 11.53 5.34
C SER A 155 -17.88 10.46 4.34
N LYS A 156 -18.97 9.77 4.67
CA LYS A 156 -19.59 8.76 3.80
C LYS A 156 -20.23 9.46 2.59
N PRO A 157 -20.01 8.98 1.35
CA PRO A 157 -20.66 9.54 0.17
C PRO A 157 -22.15 9.21 0.16
N THR A 158 -22.96 10.03 -0.51
CA THR A 158 -24.39 9.78 -0.75
C THR A 158 -24.67 9.07 -2.08
N LYS A 159 -23.73 9.13 -3.03
CA LYS A 159 -23.76 8.46 -4.34
C LYS A 159 -22.36 8.08 -4.80
N GLY A 160 -22.26 7.26 -5.84
CA GLY A 160 -21.00 7.03 -6.55
C GLY A 160 -20.37 8.35 -7.01
N ARG A 161 -19.07 8.51 -6.77
CA ARG A 161 -18.32 9.74 -7.06
C ARG A 161 -17.99 9.83 -8.54
N GLU A 162 -18.58 10.78 -9.25
CA GLU A 162 -18.29 11.03 -10.67
C GLU A 162 -16.81 11.34 -10.92
N ASP A 163 -16.19 12.11 -10.01
CA ASP A 163 -14.76 12.44 -10.04
C ASP A 163 -13.83 11.26 -9.68
N ARG A 164 -14.42 10.09 -9.35
CA ARG A 164 -13.74 8.82 -9.07
C ARG A 164 -14.40 7.67 -9.82
N TYR A 165 -14.81 7.92 -11.07
CA TYR A 165 -15.37 6.92 -11.97
C TYR A 165 -16.59 6.17 -11.40
N GLY A 166 -17.43 6.84 -10.63
CA GLY A 166 -18.64 6.25 -10.04
C GLY A 166 -18.40 5.35 -8.82
N LEU A 167 -17.17 5.23 -8.32
CA LEU A 167 -16.87 4.47 -7.12
C LEU A 167 -17.45 5.13 -5.85
N TRP A 168 -17.88 4.31 -4.89
CA TRP A 168 -18.48 4.77 -3.63
C TRP A 168 -17.42 5.03 -2.55
N LEU A 169 -16.47 5.92 -2.82
CA LEU A 169 -15.35 6.25 -1.95
C LEU A 169 -15.72 7.34 -0.93
N ASP A 170 -15.08 7.33 0.24
CA ASP A 170 -15.22 8.41 1.21
C ASP A 170 -14.86 9.77 0.57
N VAL A 171 -15.48 10.84 1.10
CA VAL A 171 -15.29 12.22 0.61
C VAL A 171 -14.60 13.03 1.69
N ARG A 172 -13.47 13.66 1.36
CA ARG A 172 -12.80 14.58 2.29
C ARG A 172 -13.68 15.82 2.48
N SER A 173 -13.87 16.22 3.73
CA SER A 173 -14.61 17.44 4.08
C SER A 173 -13.91 18.68 3.54
N SER A 174 -14.68 19.63 3.03
CA SER A 174 -14.21 20.95 2.61
C SER A 174 -13.68 21.79 3.77
N ASP A 175 -14.09 21.48 5.01
CA ASP A 175 -13.66 22.19 6.22
C ASP A 175 -12.26 21.76 6.67
N CYS A 176 -11.72 20.70 6.07
CA CYS A 176 -10.39 20.20 6.38
C CYS A 176 -9.36 20.68 5.35
N PRO A 177 -8.09 20.87 5.77
CA PRO A 177 -7.00 21.10 4.83
C PRO A 177 -6.94 19.98 3.78
N ALA A 178 -6.42 20.32 2.59
CA ALA A 178 -6.08 19.32 1.59
C ALA A 178 -5.13 18.28 2.19
N ASP A 179 -5.22 17.04 1.72
CA ASP A 179 -4.23 16.01 2.05
C ASP A 179 -2.88 16.45 1.45
N PRO A 180 -1.84 16.72 2.27
CA PRO A 180 -0.55 17.17 1.76
C PRO A 180 0.13 16.13 0.87
N PHE A 181 -0.16 14.84 1.07
CA PHE A 181 0.41 13.74 0.30
C PHE A 181 -0.16 13.67 -1.12
N GLU A 182 -1.31 14.28 -1.39
CA GLU A 182 -1.91 14.38 -2.73
C GLU A 182 -1.29 15.50 -3.58
N ASN A 183 -0.32 16.25 -3.06
CA ASN A 183 0.34 17.32 -3.80
C ASN A 183 1.19 16.75 -4.95
N GLU A 184 0.59 16.62 -6.14
CA GLU A 184 1.26 16.07 -7.33
C GLU A 184 2.43 16.91 -7.83
N LYS A 185 2.54 18.18 -7.41
CA LYS A 185 3.70 19.02 -7.74
C LYS A 185 4.90 18.68 -6.84
N LYS A 186 4.67 18.49 -5.54
CA LYS A 186 5.71 18.16 -4.57
C LYS A 186 6.09 16.67 -4.62
N TYR A 187 5.11 15.81 -4.86
CA TYR A 187 5.24 14.36 -4.88
C TYR A 187 4.78 13.78 -6.23
N PRO A 188 5.39 14.19 -7.36
CA PRO A 188 4.92 13.78 -8.68
C PRO A 188 4.93 12.26 -8.80
N GLY A 189 3.80 11.66 -9.18
CA GLY A 189 3.67 10.22 -9.38
C GLY A 189 4.51 9.71 -10.56
N VAL A 190 4.36 8.41 -10.84
CA VAL A 190 5.13 7.75 -11.91
C VAL A 190 4.34 7.78 -13.22
N LYS A 191 4.82 8.55 -14.21
CA LYS A 191 4.21 8.63 -15.55
C LYS A 191 4.53 7.36 -16.36
N ILE A 192 3.59 6.41 -16.38
CA ILE A 192 3.70 5.14 -17.10
C ILE A 192 2.32 4.65 -17.58
N GLY A 193 2.25 3.98 -18.73
CA GLY A 193 0.99 3.47 -19.28
C GLY A 193 0.02 4.59 -19.64
N ALA A 194 -1.17 4.57 -19.05
CA ALA A 194 -2.26 5.54 -19.17
C ALA A 194 -2.06 6.81 -18.30
N ARG A 195 -1.22 6.74 -17.26
CA ARG A 195 -0.93 7.88 -16.37
C ARG A 195 -0.31 9.04 -17.14
N GLY A 196 -0.94 10.21 -17.08
CA GLY A 196 -0.54 11.40 -17.83
C GLY A 196 -0.95 11.37 -19.30
N LYS A 197 -1.86 10.47 -19.68
CA LYS A 197 -2.59 10.45 -20.96
C LYS A 197 -4.07 10.75 -20.70
N ASN A 198 -4.92 9.73 -20.65
CA ASN A 198 -6.35 9.84 -20.39
C ASN A 198 -6.70 9.93 -18.88
N ILE A 199 -5.76 9.58 -18.00
CA ILE A 199 -5.92 9.67 -16.54
C ILE A 199 -4.77 10.47 -15.91
N PRO A 200 -4.96 11.08 -14.72
CA PRO A 200 -3.89 11.81 -14.04
C PRO A 200 -2.70 10.92 -13.70
N VAL A 201 -1.53 11.54 -13.55
CA VAL A 201 -0.33 10.84 -13.06
C VAL A 201 -0.48 10.50 -11.58
N GLY A 202 -1.07 11.41 -10.79
CA GLY A 202 -1.23 11.23 -9.35
C GLY A 202 0.01 11.61 -8.57
N SER A 203 -0.11 11.48 -7.25
CA SER A 203 1.03 11.54 -6.33
C SER A 203 1.65 10.16 -6.15
N PHE A 204 2.96 10.09 -5.89
CA PHE A 204 3.57 8.81 -5.50
C PHE A 204 3.09 8.31 -4.13
N TYR A 205 2.51 9.17 -3.28
CA TYR A 205 1.80 8.74 -2.07
C TYR A 205 0.34 8.31 -2.34
N GLY A 206 -0.17 8.48 -3.56
CA GLY A 206 -1.54 8.18 -3.94
C GLY A 206 -2.56 9.13 -3.30
N TYR A 207 -3.84 8.88 -3.56
CA TYR A 207 -4.96 9.62 -2.98
C TYR A 207 -5.49 8.93 -1.72
N ALA A 208 -5.93 9.71 -0.73
CA ALA A 208 -6.57 9.20 0.47
C ALA A 208 -7.88 8.47 0.13
N THR A 209 -8.14 7.39 0.85
CA THR A 209 -9.34 6.57 0.68
C THR A 209 -10.39 6.82 1.76
N GLY A 210 -10.04 7.56 2.82
CA GLY A 210 -10.82 7.65 4.07
C GLY A 210 -10.54 6.52 5.05
N ILE A 211 -9.57 5.64 4.76
CA ILE A 211 -9.08 4.59 5.65
C ILE A 211 -7.58 4.80 5.88
N VAL A 212 -7.17 4.85 7.14
CA VAL A 212 -5.77 5.08 7.49
C VAL A 212 -4.89 3.96 6.94
N GLY A 213 -3.82 4.35 6.24
CA GLY A 213 -2.85 3.42 5.65
C GLY A 213 -3.26 2.80 4.33
N VAL A 214 -4.38 3.19 3.73
CA VAL A 214 -4.81 2.70 2.41
C VAL A 214 -4.85 3.87 1.43
N ARG A 215 -4.14 3.74 0.30
CA ARG A 215 -3.98 4.79 -0.71
C ARG A 215 -4.41 4.32 -2.10
N LEU A 216 -4.96 5.23 -2.88
CA LEU A 216 -5.52 4.99 -4.20
C LEU A 216 -4.58 5.52 -5.30
N PHE A 217 -4.26 4.71 -6.29
CA PHE A 217 -3.36 5.06 -7.37
C PHE A 217 -4.05 4.91 -8.72
N PRO A 218 -4.03 5.91 -9.63
CA PRO A 218 -4.55 5.73 -10.98
C PRO A 218 -3.93 4.48 -11.62
N ASN A 219 -4.73 3.59 -12.18
CA ASN A 219 -4.21 2.35 -12.73
C ASN A 219 -3.57 2.62 -14.10
N PRO A 220 -2.26 2.40 -14.30
CA PRO A 220 -1.60 2.68 -15.57
C PRO A 220 -2.09 1.81 -16.72
N ASP A 221 -2.83 0.73 -16.44
CA ASP A 221 -3.46 -0.10 -17.47
C ASP A 221 -4.85 0.44 -17.90
N PHE A 222 -5.41 1.43 -17.19
CA PHE A 222 -6.74 1.99 -17.44
C PHE A 222 -6.70 3.02 -18.58
N ASP A 223 -6.36 2.52 -19.77
CA ASP A 223 -6.34 3.28 -21.02
C ASP A 223 -7.75 3.68 -21.49
N GLU A 224 -7.83 4.38 -22.63
CA GLU A 224 -9.12 4.83 -23.18
C GLU A 224 -10.10 3.69 -23.48
N LYS A 225 -9.61 2.49 -23.82
CA LYS A 225 -10.46 1.33 -24.08
C LYS A 225 -11.03 0.80 -22.77
N ALA A 226 -10.19 0.64 -21.76
CA ALA A 226 -10.60 0.27 -20.41
C ALA A 226 -11.60 1.27 -19.83
N GLN A 227 -11.33 2.57 -20.01
CA GLN A 227 -12.20 3.65 -19.57
C GLN A 227 -13.58 3.60 -20.24
N LYS A 228 -13.65 3.32 -21.56
CA LYS A 228 -14.93 3.14 -22.27
C LYS A 228 -15.67 1.88 -21.85
N ALA A 229 -14.95 0.83 -21.47
CA ALA A 229 -15.53 -0.43 -21.02
C ALA A 229 -15.98 -0.39 -19.54
N TRP A 230 -15.59 0.66 -18.80
CA TRP A 230 -15.86 0.77 -17.38
C TRP A 230 -17.33 1.08 -17.10
N ASP A 231 -17.97 0.18 -16.37
CA ASP A 231 -19.29 0.33 -15.80
C ASP A 231 -19.22 0.23 -14.26
N PRO A 232 -19.42 1.34 -13.53
CA PRO A 232 -19.32 1.35 -12.07
C PRO A 232 -20.47 0.62 -11.37
N GLU A 233 -21.64 0.51 -12.00
CA GLU A 233 -22.79 -0.19 -11.40
C GLU A 233 -22.59 -1.69 -11.51
N ARG A 234 -22.25 -2.18 -12.71
CA ARG A 234 -21.94 -3.60 -12.94
C ARG A 234 -20.75 -4.08 -12.14
N TYR A 235 -19.80 -3.20 -11.85
CA TYR A 235 -18.68 -3.52 -10.96
C TYR A 235 -19.14 -4.01 -9.56
N TYR A 236 -20.26 -3.49 -9.05
CA TYR A 236 -20.83 -3.94 -7.78
C TYR A 236 -21.88 -5.04 -7.94
N THR A 237 -22.65 -5.02 -9.04
CA THR A 237 -23.90 -5.81 -9.14
C THR A 237 -23.82 -7.02 -10.08
N ASP A 238 -22.81 -7.10 -10.97
CA ASP A 238 -22.73 -8.14 -12.00
C ASP A 238 -21.46 -9.00 -11.87
N PRO A 239 -21.57 -10.23 -11.32
CA PRO A 239 -20.43 -11.14 -11.18
C PRO A 239 -19.74 -11.48 -12.49
N SER A 240 -20.46 -11.53 -13.61
CA SER A 240 -19.86 -11.81 -14.92
C SER A 240 -18.95 -10.67 -15.40
N TYR A 241 -19.22 -9.46 -14.92
CA TYR A 241 -18.44 -8.27 -15.20
C TYR A 241 -17.25 -8.13 -14.25
N TYR A 242 -17.47 -8.12 -12.93
CA TYR A 242 -16.38 -7.86 -11.98
C TYR A 242 -15.42 -9.04 -11.80
N ASN A 243 -15.81 -10.28 -12.10
CA ASN A 243 -14.90 -11.43 -12.13
C ASN A 243 -14.21 -11.63 -13.49
N ASN A 244 -14.45 -10.74 -14.47
CA ASN A 244 -13.76 -10.81 -15.75
C ASN A 244 -12.26 -10.51 -15.56
N LYS A 245 -11.40 -11.49 -15.85
CA LYS A 245 -9.94 -11.34 -15.77
C LYS A 245 -9.35 -10.20 -16.61
N ASN A 246 -10.09 -9.74 -17.62
CA ASN A 246 -9.69 -8.64 -18.49
C ASN A 246 -10.27 -7.28 -18.06
N LEU A 247 -11.08 -7.23 -16.99
CA LEU A 247 -11.58 -5.97 -16.45
C LEU A 247 -10.41 -5.17 -15.89
N VAL A 248 -10.17 -3.98 -16.41
CA VAL A 248 -9.21 -3.06 -15.83
C VAL A 248 -9.95 -2.06 -14.95
N ARG A 249 -9.62 -2.05 -13.65
CA ARG A 249 -10.19 -1.12 -12.67
C ARG A 249 -9.52 0.26 -12.81
N PRO A 250 -10.23 1.39 -12.56
CA PRO A 250 -9.68 2.74 -12.70
C PRO A 250 -8.51 3.04 -11.75
N TYR A 251 -8.47 2.33 -10.62
CA TYR A 251 -7.46 2.50 -9.60
C TYR A 251 -6.88 1.17 -9.13
N ARG A 252 -5.65 1.24 -8.66
CA ARG A 252 -5.01 0.24 -7.81
C ARG A 252 -5.02 0.75 -6.37
N VAL A 253 -4.99 -0.18 -5.42
CA VAL A 253 -4.99 0.14 -3.99
C VAL A 253 -3.69 -0.34 -3.37
N GLY A 254 -2.95 0.58 -2.76
CA GLY A 254 -1.76 0.29 -1.99
C GLY A 254 -2.03 0.39 -0.50
N MET A 255 -1.24 -0.33 0.29
CA MET A 255 -1.28 -0.26 1.77
C MET A 255 0.08 0.13 2.33
N SER A 256 0.10 0.90 3.40
CA SER A 256 1.30 1.22 4.17
C SER A 256 1.38 0.37 5.45
N CYS A 257 2.46 0.50 6.22
CA CYS A 257 2.54 -0.11 7.55
C CYS A 257 1.40 0.37 8.46
N GLY A 258 0.94 1.61 8.28
CA GLY A 258 -0.16 2.20 9.04
C GLY A 258 -1.46 1.41 8.97
N PHE A 259 -1.74 0.70 7.87
CA PHE A 259 -2.94 -0.13 7.73
C PHE A 259 -3.03 -1.23 8.78
N CYS A 260 -1.87 -1.78 9.16
CA CYS A 260 -1.72 -2.87 10.10
C CYS A 260 -1.30 -2.40 11.50
N HIS A 261 -0.71 -1.21 11.62
CA HIS A 261 -0.08 -0.75 12.85
C HIS A 261 -0.77 0.45 13.53
N VAL A 262 -1.55 1.25 12.80
CA VAL A 262 -2.33 2.33 13.41
C VAL A 262 -3.53 1.75 14.14
N GLY A 263 -3.74 2.18 15.38
CA GLY A 263 -4.89 1.80 16.19
C GLY A 263 -5.24 2.87 17.22
N PRO A 264 -6.23 2.61 18.08
CA PRO A 264 -6.60 3.49 19.17
C PRO A 264 -5.40 3.77 20.07
N ASN A 265 -5.24 5.03 20.46
CA ASN A 265 -4.29 5.41 21.47
C ASN A 265 -4.68 4.74 22.81
N PRO A 266 -3.83 3.88 23.40
CA PRO A 266 -4.21 3.13 24.61
C PRO A 266 -4.54 3.99 25.82
N THR A 267 -4.02 5.22 25.89
CA THR A 267 -4.30 6.15 27.01
C THR A 267 -5.29 7.25 26.63
N ASN A 268 -5.73 7.31 25.37
CA ASN A 268 -6.71 8.27 24.87
C ASN A 268 -7.52 7.69 23.69
N PRO A 269 -8.20 6.54 23.87
CA PRO A 269 -8.92 5.90 22.78
C PRO A 269 -10.09 6.79 22.30
N PRO A 270 -10.53 6.65 21.05
CA PRO A 270 -11.68 7.41 20.56
C PRO A 270 -12.94 6.98 21.30
N LEU A 271 -13.76 7.96 21.72
CA LEU A 271 -15.09 7.69 22.29
C LEU A 271 -16.04 7.09 21.25
N ASP A 272 -15.93 7.57 20.00
CA ASP A 272 -16.58 7.02 18.83
C ASP A 272 -15.51 6.53 17.84
N PRO A 273 -15.30 5.21 17.74
CA PRO A 273 -14.25 4.67 16.87
C PRO A 273 -14.56 4.79 15.37
N GLU A 274 -15.81 5.06 14.98
CA GLU A 274 -16.15 5.33 13.57
C GLU A 274 -15.83 6.79 13.19
N ASN A 275 -15.61 7.68 14.17
CA ASN A 275 -15.24 9.08 13.98
C ASN A 275 -14.07 9.51 14.90
N PRO A 276 -12.89 8.88 14.76
CA PRO A 276 -11.74 9.23 15.57
C PRO A 276 -11.20 10.61 15.22
N LYS A 277 -10.45 11.21 16.15
CA LYS A 277 -9.52 12.31 15.87
C LYS A 277 -8.09 11.79 15.83
N TRP A 278 -7.17 12.54 15.22
CA TRP A 278 -5.76 12.15 15.17
C TRP A 278 -5.15 11.96 16.57
N GLU A 279 -5.52 12.78 17.56
CA GLU A 279 -5.09 12.62 18.96
C GLU A 279 -5.59 11.33 19.65
N ASN A 280 -6.60 10.67 19.07
CA ASN A 280 -7.12 9.40 19.55
C ASN A 280 -6.43 8.18 18.92
N LEU A 281 -5.50 8.40 18.00
CA LEU A 281 -4.81 7.35 17.25
C LEU A 281 -3.33 7.33 17.59
N ASN A 282 -2.75 6.15 17.47
CA ASN A 282 -1.34 5.88 17.73
C ASN A 282 -0.80 4.97 16.62
N SER A 283 0.43 5.21 16.16
CA SER A 283 0.97 4.63 14.93
C SER A 283 1.54 3.21 15.08
N ASN A 284 1.74 2.76 16.32
CA ASN A 284 2.50 1.56 16.64
C ASN A 284 1.85 0.49 17.56
N PRO A 285 0.58 0.55 18.02
CA PRO A 285 -0.02 -0.52 18.82
C PRO A 285 -0.35 -1.80 18.05
N GLY A 286 -0.49 -1.73 16.72
CA GLY A 286 -1.12 -2.78 15.94
C GLY A 286 -2.62 -2.55 15.80
N ALA A 287 -3.19 -2.88 14.64
CA ALA A 287 -4.62 -2.85 14.37
C ALA A 287 -5.31 -4.02 15.11
N GLN A 288 -5.55 -3.84 16.40
CA GLN A 288 -6.03 -4.88 17.34
C GLN A 288 -7.41 -5.48 16.99
N TYR A 289 -8.16 -4.84 16.11
CA TYR A 289 -9.51 -5.25 15.74
C TYR A 289 -9.61 -5.74 14.29
N PHE A 290 -8.49 -5.85 13.58
CA PHE A 290 -8.44 -6.21 12.16
C PHE A 290 -9.04 -7.60 11.90
N TRP A 291 -10.03 -7.67 11.01
CA TRP A 291 -10.68 -8.92 10.58
C TRP A 291 -10.19 -9.32 9.19
N ILE A 292 -9.06 -10.03 9.14
CA ILE A 292 -8.40 -10.33 7.87
C ILE A 292 -9.28 -11.12 6.90
N ASP A 293 -10.08 -12.06 7.41
CA ASP A 293 -11.03 -12.84 6.61
C ASP A 293 -12.00 -11.93 5.86
N ARG A 294 -12.53 -10.89 6.52
CA ARG A 294 -13.49 -9.96 5.92
C ARG A 294 -12.83 -8.92 5.00
N ILE A 295 -11.59 -8.55 5.31
CA ILE A 295 -10.84 -7.54 4.55
C ILE A 295 -10.33 -8.13 3.23
N PHE A 296 -9.83 -9.37 3.26
CA PHE A 296 -9.21 -10.04 2.12
C PHE A 296 -10.19 -10.94 1.34
N THR A 297 -11.37 -11.22 1.89
CA THR A 297 -12.48 -11.87 1.18
C THR A 297 -13.75 -11.01 1.29
N TRP A 298 -13.93 -10.07 0.35
CA TRP A 298 -15.03 -9.08 0.42
C TRP A 298 -16.40 -9.74 0.27
N ASP A 299 -16.49 -10.80 -0.56
CA ASP A 299 -17.64 -11.68 -0.71
C ASP A 299 -17.22 -13.12 -0.40
N ALA A 300 -17.23 -13.44 0.89
CA ALA A 300 -16.75 -14.70 1.42
C ALA A 300 -17.61 -15.91 0.96
N ASP A 301 -17.07 -16.72 0.03
CA ASP A 301 -17.55 -18.09 -0.18
C ASP A 301 -17.06 -18.99 0.96
N LYS A 302 -17.97 -19.33 1.87
CA LYS A 302 -17.68 -20.15 3.05
C LYS A 302 -17.23 -21.57 2.72
N THR A 303 -17.47 -22.06 1.51
CA THR A 303 -17.04 -23.39 1.08
C THR A 303 -15.61 -23.41 0.54
N SER A 304 -15.04 -22.22 0.27
CA SER A 304 -13.71 -22.08 -0.32
C SER A 304 -12.59 -22.34 0.69
N PHE A 305 -11.49 -22.93 0.22
CA PHE A 305 -10.28 -23.12 1.03
C PHE A 305 -9.71 -21.80 1.59
N PRO A 306 -9.59 -20.69 0.82
CA PRO A 306 -9.14 -19.41 1.36
C PRO A 306 -9.99 -18.91 2.53
N TYR A 307 -11.32 -19.06 2.46
CA TYR A 307 -12.18 -18.69 3.59
C TYR A 307 -11.90 -19.53 4.83
N GLN A 308 -11.77 -20.85 4.68
CA GLN A 308 -11.47 -21.74 5.80
C GLN A 308 -10.11 -21.43 6.43
N LEU A 309 -9.10 -21.11 5.61
CA LEU A 309 -7.77 -20.72 6.08
C LEU A 309 -7.82 -19.37 6.82
N PHE A 310 -8.39 -18.32 6.23
CA PHE A 310 -8.45 -17.02 6.90
C PHE A 310 -9.35 -17.03 8.14
N GLY A 311 -10.40 -17.87 8.14
CA GLY A 311 -11.29 -18.08 9.27
C GLY A 311 -10.62 -18.66 10.51
N THR A 312 -9.39 -19.18 10.43
CA THR A 312 -8.62 -19.57 11.63
C THR A 312 -8.05 -18.37 12.39
N SER A 313 -8.00 -17.20 11.77
CA SER A 313 -7.49 -15.97 12.40
C SER A 313 -8.52 -15.41 13.38
N ARG A 314 -8.09 -15.12 14.61
CA ARG A 314 -8.89 -14.34 15.56
C ARG A 314 -8.83 -12.85 15.22
N PRO A 315 -9.77 -12.03 15.72
CA PRO A 315 -9.72 -10.58 15.53
C PRO A 315 -8.37 -10.00 15.97
N GLY A 316 -7.82 -9.11 15.15
CA GLY A 316 -6.51 -8.50 15.38
C GLY A 316 -5.31 -9.41 15.11
N ALA A 317 -5.54 -10.63 14.63
CA ALA A 317 -4.50 -11.56 14.22
C ALA A 317 -4.50 -11.77 12.71
N LEU A 318 -3.30 -11.97 12.17
CA LEU A 318 -3.10 -12.39 10.80
C LEU A 318 -1.88 -13.29 10.69
N ASP A 319 -1.84 -14.02 9.60
CA ASP A 319 -0.63 -14.69 9.16
C ASP A 319 -0.09 -13.99 7.90
N THR A 320 1.03 -13.29 8.03
CA THR A 320 1.68 -12.63 6.89
C THR A 320 2.42 -13.62 5.99
N SER A 321 2.70 -14.84 6.47
CA SER A 321 3.33 -15.88 5.65
C SER A 321 2.44 -16.25 4.45
N LEU A 322 1.14 -15.92 4.46
CA LEU A 322 0.26 -16.12 3.30
C LEU A 322 0.83 -15.53 1.99
N VAL A 323 1.61 -14.44 2.07
CA VAL A 323 2.23 -13.78 0.91
C VAL A 323 3.59 -14.38 0.57
N SER A 324 4.41 -14.64 1.59
CA SER A 324 5.74 -15.24 1.48
C SER A 324 5.75 -16.53 2.30
N THR A 325 5.23 -17.60 1.70
CA THR A 325 4.80 -18.78 2.46
C THR A 325 5.94 -19.63 2.96
N ASP A 326 5.89 -19.90 4.26
CA ASP A 326 6.64 -20.94 4.97
C ASP A 326 5.80 -22.23 5.11
N TYR A 327 4.59 -22.26 4.52
CA TYR A 327 3.58 -23.32 4.63
C TYR A 327 3.07 -23.58 6.06
N ILE A 328 3.28 -22.65 6.99
CA ILE A 328 2.78 -22.73 8.35
C ILE A 328 1.61 -21.74 8.48
N ASN A 329 0.44 -22.22 8.92
CA ASN A 329 -0.67 -21.35 9.30
C ASN A 329 -0.54 -20.98 10.79
N ASN A 330 0.00 -19.80 11.08
CA ASN A 330 0.28 -19.33 12.44
C ASN A 330 -0.19 -17.88 12.65
N PRO A 331 -1.51 -17.62 12.61
CA PRO A 331 -2.02 -16.27 12.77
C PRO A 331 -1.66 -15.73 14.16
N ARG A 332 -0.99 -14.58 14.19
CA ARG A 332 -0.57 -13.89 15.43
C ARG A 332 -1.07 -12.47 15.43
N THR A 333 -1.25 -11.91 16.63
CA THR A 333 -1.66 -10.51 16.72
C THR A 333 -0.61 -9.58 16.10
N MET A 334 -1.04 -8.47 15.50
CA MET A 334 -0.12 -7.44 15.01
C MET A 334 0.86 -7.04 16.13
N ASN A 335 2.16 -7.08 15.86
CA ASN A 335 3.16 -6.75 16.88
C ASN A 335 3.19 -5.24 17.09
N ALA A 336 3.18 -4.84 18.35
CA ALA A 336 3.36 -3.45 18.70
C ALA A 336 4.84 -3.06 18.58
N VAL A 337 5.12 -1.93 17.94
CA VAL A 337 6.49 -1.46 17.67
C VAL A 337 6.87 -0.39 18.69
N TYR A 338 7.34 -0.84 19.85
CA TYR A 338 7.75 0.02 20.96
C TYR A 338 9.14 -0.34 21.49
N SER A 339 9.70 0.58 22.28
CA SER A 339 10.95 0.39 23.02
C SER A 339 12.17 0.08 22.13
N LEU A 340 12.21 0.63 20.92
CA LEU A 340 13.28 0.36 19.94
C LEU A 340 14.67 0.60 20.52
N ALA A 341 14.88 1.70 21.25
CA ALA A 341 16.12 2.00 21.96
C ALA A 341 16.58 0.88 22.92
N ALA A 342 15.65 0.35 23.70
CA ALA A 342 15.93 -0.74 24.65
C ALA A 342 16.25 -2.05 23.90
N ARG A 343 15.52 -2.33 22.81
CA ARG A 343 15.76 -3.50 21.96
C ARG A 343 17.14 -3.44 21.30
N LEU A 344 17.52 -2.30 20.74
CA LEU A 344 18.87 -2.07 20.20
C LEU A 344 19.95 -2.25 21.27
N THR A 345 19.72 -1.75 22.50
CA THR A 345 20.67 -1.96 23.61
C THR A 345 20.85 -3.44 23.94
N ASN A 346 19.78 -4.24 23.87
CA ASN A 346 19.85 -5.68 24.09
C ASN A 346 20.52 -6.42 22.91
N ALA A 347 20.30 -6.00 21.67
CA ALA A 347 20.95 -6.56 20.48
C ALA A 347 22.47 -6.59 20.66
N LYS A 348 23.06 -5.47 21.11
CA LYS A 348 24.50 -5.35 21.39
C LYS A 348 25.06 -6.35 22.40
N LYS A 349 24.22 -6.90 23.29
CA LYS A 349 24.63 -7.85 24.32
C LYS A 349 24.51 -9.30 23.87
N PHE A 350 23.51 -9.61 23.05
CA PHE A 350 23.03 -10.99 22.91
C PHE A 350 22.94 -11.49 21.47
N SER A 351 22.87 -10.61 20.46
CA SER A 351 22.56 -11.05 19.10
C SER A 351 23.40 -10.36 18.03
N THR A 352 24.04 -11.19 17.21
CA THR A 352 24.59 -10.79 15.91
C THR A 352 24.20 -11.84 14.88
N GLU A 353 23.87 -11.40 13.68
CA GLU A 353 23.59 -12.26 12.55
C GLU A 353 24.50 -11.92 11.37
N LYS A 354 24.76 -12.93 10.53
CA LYS A 354 25.45 -12.73 9.25
C LYS A 354 24.43 -12.73 8.12
N LEU A 355 24.37 -11.62 7.41
CA LEU A 355 23.61 -11.48 6.19
C LEU A 355 24.18 -12.40 5.10
N ALA A 356 23.29 -12.98 4.31
CA ALA A 356 23.63 -13.78 3.15
C ALA A 356 22.53 -13.69 2.11
N GLY A 357 22.84 -14.04 0.86
CA GLY A 357 21.87 -14.03 -0.25
C GLY A 357 21.24 -12.64 -0.41
N GLY A 358 19.91 -12.60 -0.58
CA GLY A 358 19.15 -11.35 -0.73
C GLY A 358 19.22 -10.42 0.49
N GLY A 359 19.55 -10.93 1.69
CA GLY A 359 19.74 -10.08 2.87
C GLY A 359 20.89 -9.08 2.71
N LEU A 360 21.85 -9.35 1.81
CA LEU A 360 22.94 -8.42 1.47
C LEU A 360 22.45 -7.21 0.65
N ASP A 361 21.25 -7.28 0.06
CA ASP A 361 20.64 -6.16 -0.68
C ASP A 361 20.02 -5.11 0.26
N ASN A 362 19.86 -5.44 1.56
CA ASN A 362 19.28 -4.54 2.55
C ASN A 362 20.20 -3.36 2.86
N LYS A 363 19.62 -2.17 2.84
CA LYS A 363 20.27 -0.96 3.36
C LYS A 363 20.36 -1.01 4.88
N GLN A 364 21.49 -0.54 5.39
CA GLN A 364 21.83 -0.60 6.81
C GLN A 364 21.72 0.79 7.42
N LEU A 365 21.64 0.89 8.75
CA LEU A 365 21.61 2.19 9.44
C LEU A 365 22.78 3.09 8.99
N ASN A 366 23.94 2.49 8.72
CA ASN A 366 25.16 3.14 8.22
C ASN A 366 24.96 3.87 6.87
N ASP A 367 23.97 3.49 6.07
CA ASP A 367 23.62 4.18 4.82
C ASP A 367 22.84 5.50 5.06
N TYR A 368 22.28 5.68 6.26
CA TYR A 368 21.32 6.75 6.56
C TYR A 368 21.77 7.75 7.62
N VAL A 369 22.89 7.48 8.32
CA VAL A 369 23.40 8.33 9.39
C VAL A 369 24.87 8.69 9.16
N PRO A 370 25.37 9.84 9.67
CA PRO A 370 26.78 10.16 9.58
C PRO A 370 27.67 9.07 10.19
N ALA A 371 28.85 8.88 9.59
CA ALA A 371 29.86 7.95 10.09
C ALA A 371 30.25 8.28 11.54
N GLY A 372 30.45 7.25 12.37
CA GLY A 372 30.82 7.39 13.78
C GLY A 372 29.67 7.75 14.71
N THR A 373 28.42 7.84 14.23
CA THR A 373 27.25 7.95 15.11
C THR A 373 26.94 6.59 15.77
N PRO A 374 26.32 6.56 16.97
CA PRO A 374 26.01 5.32 17.68
C PRO A 374 25.18 4.31 16.87
N LEU A 375 24.37 4.77 15.91
CA LEU A 375 23.59 3.90 15.04
C LEU A 375 24.45 3.11 14.03
N THR A 376 25.67 3.57 13.73
CA THR A 376 26.60 2.84 12.83
C THR A 376 27.19 1.58 13.44
N GLU A 377 27.04 1.38 14.75
CA GLU A 377 27.55 0.20 15.46
C GLU A 377 26.69 -1.05 15.25
N PHE A 378 25.50 -0.90 14.68
CA PHE A 378 24.54 -2.00 14.48
C PHE A 378 24.74 -2.76 13.16
N TYR A 379 25.68 -2.32 12.33
CA TYR A 379 26.14 -3.06 11.17
C TYR A 379 27.65 -2.91 11.00
N LYS A 380 28.31 -4.04 10.77
CA LYS A 380 29.72 -4.12 10.42
C LYS A 380 29.85 -4.84 9.09
N ALA A 381 30.35 -4.09 8.10
CA ALA A 381 30.68 -4.65 6.80
C ALA A 381 31.64 -5.86 6.93
N PRO A 382 31.48 -6.87 6.07
CA PRO A 382 30.60 -6.89 4.89
C PRO A 382 29.16 -7.37 5.15
N ASP A 383 28.87 -7.97 6.30
CA ASP A 383 27.65 -8.78 6.44
C ASP A 383 27.13 -8.93 7.88
N THR A 384 27.74 -8.30 8.88
CA THR A 384 27.37 -8.56 10.28
C THR A 384 26.39 -7.50 10.78
N VAL A 385 25.22 -7.92 11.27
CA VAL A 385 24.18 -7.04 11.85
C VAL A 385 23.90 -7.38 13.30
N TRP A 386 23.50 -6.38 14.09
CA TRP A 386 22.98 -6.56 15.44
C TRP A 386 21.45 -6.47 15.41
N THR A 387 20.79 -7.60 15.58
CA THR A 387 19.33 -7.73 15.42
C THR A 387 18.57 -7.41 16.71
N PRO A 388 17.65 -6.43 16.71
CA PRO A 388 16.84 -6.05 17.88
C PRO A 388 15.75 -7.06 18.28
N HIS A 389 15.47 -8.07 17.44
CA HIS A 389 14.48 -9.14 17.66
C HIS A 389 13.12 -8.57 18.05
N VAL A 390 12.54 -7.81 17.12
CA VAL A 390 11.28 -7.07 17.27
C VAL A 390 10.08 -8.00 17.25
N LEU A 391 10.17 -9.16 16.57
CA LEU A 391 9.08 -10.13 16.51
C LEU A 391 8.90 -10.86 17.86
N LYS A 392 7.69 -11.39 18.08
CA LYS A 392 7.25 -11.95 19.38
C LYS A 392 8.04 -13.16 19.86
N ASP A 393 8.51 -13.96 18.93
CA ASP A 393 9.38 -15.11 19.20
C ASP A 393 10.85 -14.71 19.36
N GLY A 394 11.14 -13.41 19.29
CA GLY A 394 12.50 -12.90 19.32
C GLY A 394 13.23 -13.19 18.00
N SER A 395 12.52 -13.20 16.88
CA SER A 395 13.11 -13.16 15.54
C SER A 395 13.05 -11.75 14.93
N ASP A 396 13.79 -11.53 13.85
CA ASP A 396 13.62 -10.42 12.92
C ASP A 396 13.54 -10.97 11.49
N SER A 397 12.79 -10.28 10.63
CA SER A 397 12.81 -10.57 9.20
C SER A 397 14.04 -9.90 8.60
N VAL A 398 15.02 -10.70 8.20
CA VAL A 398 16.27 -10.26 7.54
C VAL A 398 16.14 -10.40 6.04
#